data_AF-A0A1H3E8M7-F1
#
_entry.id   AF-A0A1H3E8M7-F1
#
_cell.length_a   1.000
_cell.length_b   1.000
_cell.length_c   1.000
_cell.angle_alpha   90.00
_cell.angle_beta   90.00
_cell.angle_gamma   90.00
#
_symmetry.space_group_name_H-M   'P 1'
#
loop_
_entity.id
_entity.type
_entity.pdbx_description
1 polymer ?
#
loop_
_entity_poly.entity_id
_entity_poly.type
_entity_poly.pdbx_seq_one_letter_code
_entity_poly.pdbx_strand_id
1 'polypeptide(L)'
;MAERKRVNLTVSPAQKEKWDDAVAESPEYSSLSGLIRTAVTHELSDENGGDAGEVSSRTAEANTEALDKVTDTLTRLESSINNLDERIGSLEKEVNASEKTNLKNEIFKVLPHSGSISSVEVAERINRDEKEVINTLSKLADKTGMVERVGSPINDGPTYYKRVE
;
A
#
# COMPACT_ATOMS: atom_id res chain seq x y z
N MET A 1 17.83 52.05 21.58
CA MET A 1 18.77 50.91 21.71
C MET A 1 18.46 50.26 23.05
N ALA A 2 17.96 49.02 23.08
CA ALA A 2 17.59 48.36 24.34
C ALA A 2 18.85 48.06 25.17
N GLU A 3 18.82 48.39 26.46
CA GLU A 3 19.90 48.13 27.41
C GLU A 3 20.08 46.61 27.58
N ARG A 4 21.27 46.08 27.25
CA ARG A 4 21.57 44.65 27.33
C ARG A 4 22.29 44.34 28.64
N LYS A 5 21.68 43.53 29.50
CA LYS A 5 22.32 43.01 30.71
C LYS A 5 22.91 41.63 30.45
N ARG A 6 24.14 41.39 30.92
CA ARG A 6 24.83 40.10 30.78
C ARG A 6 24.55 39.24 32.00
N VAL A 7 24.05 38.03 31.77
CA VAL A 7 23.80 37.03 32.80
C VAL A 7 24.86 35.93 32.66
N ASN A 8 25.54 35.59 33.76
CA ASN A 8 26.47 34.47 33.80
C ASN A 8 25.75 33.28 34.45
N LEU A 9 25.68 32.16 33.72
CA LEU A 9 25.01 30.94 34.16
C LEU A 9 26.05 29.83 34.29
N THR A 10 26.07 29.17 35.45
CA THR A 10 26.90 27.98 35.69
C THR A 10 26.01 26.75 35.62
N VAL A 11 26.37 25.80 34.76
CA VAL A 11 25.66 24.53 34.58
C VAL A 11 26.61 23.37 34.73
N SER A 12 26.07 22.20 35.07
CA SER A 12 26.86 20.97 35.09
C SER A 12 27.31 20.59 33.66
N PRO A 13 28.45 19.89 33.50
CA PRO A 13 28.96 19.50 32.19
C PRO A 13 27.96 18.64 31.41
N ALA A 14 27.26 17.73 32.08
CA ALA A 14 26.23 16.88 31.46
C ALA A 14 25.01 17.66 30.96
N GLN A 15 24.62 18.75 31.63
CA GLN A 15 23.54 19.61 31.16
C GLN A 15 23.97 20.46 29.96
N LYS A 16 25.23 20.90 29.95
CA LYS A 16 25.79 21.66 28.82
C LYS A 16 25.80 20.81 27.55
N GLU A 17 26.25 19.56 27.64
CA GLU A 17 26.27 18.61 26.52
C GLU A 17 24.88 18.43 25.91
N LYS A 18 23.86 18.17 26.75
CA LYS A 18 22.46 18.07 26.29
C LYS A 18 21.96 19.31 25.57
N TRP A 19 22.38 20.50 26.00
CA TRP A 19 21.97 21.74 25.35
C TRP A 19 22.72 21.97 24.04
N ASP A 20 24.00 21.60 23.97
CA ASP A 20 24.79 21.65 22.74
C ASP A 20 24.22 20.67 21.70
N ASP A 21 23.83 19.45 22.11
CA ASP A 21 23.16 18.46 21.27
C ASP A 21 21.82 19.00 20.74
N ALA A 22 20.98 19.56 21.62
CA ALA A 22 19.69 20.12 21.23
C ALA A 22 19.82 21.27 20.21
N VAL A 23 20.88 22.08 20.30
CA VAL A 23 21.17 23.15 19.33
C VAL A 23 21.71 22.58 18.01
N ALA A 24 22.48 21.48 18.05
CA ALA A 24 23.00 20.84 16.85
C ALA A 24 21.92 20.09 16.05
N GLU A 25 20.97 19.45 16.73
CA GLU A 25 19.89 18.68 16.10
C GLU A 25 18.75 19.57 15.55
N SER A 26 18.61 20.79 16.07
CA SER A 26 17.48 21.66 15.73
C SER A 26 17.93 22.89 14.95
N PRO A 27 17.51 23.06 13.67
CA PRO A 27 17.84 24.25 12.87
C PRO A 27 17.16 25.53 13.40
N GLU A 28 16.24 25.40 14.34
CA GLU A 28 15.49 26.49 14.96
C GLU A 28 16.34 27.32 15.94
N TYR A 29 17.41 26.74 16.50
CA TYR A 29 18.27 27.42 17.46
C TYR A 29 19.64 27.72 16.86
N SER A 30 19.95 29.01 16.71
CA SER A 30 21.27 29.45 16.20
C SER A 30 22.38 29.44 17.25
N SER A 31 22.04 29.35 18.54
CA SER A 31 23.01 29.31 19.64
C SER A 31 22.36 28.88 20.96
N LEU A 32 23.17 28.39 21.91
CA LEU A 32 22.75 28.10 23.29
C LEU A 32 22.04 29.29 23.95
N SER A 33 22.50 30.52 23.70
CA SER A 33 21.85 31.72 24.23
C SER A 33 20.44 31.94 23.64
N GLY A 34 20.23 31.52 22.39
CA GLY A 34 18.92 31.51 21.74
C GLY A 34 18.00 30.45 22.34
N LEU A 35 18.51 29.24 22.56
CA LEU A 35 17.79 28.16 23.25
C LEU A 35 17.33 28.61 24.64
N ILE A 36 18.27 29.09 25.47
CA ILE A 36 17.97 29.52 26.85
C ILE A 36 16.96 30.68 26.85
N ARG A 37 17.12 31.68 25.97
CA ARG A 37 16.16 32.79 25.89
C ARG A 37 14.77 32.31 25.51
N THR A 38 14.67 31.40 24.55
CA THR A 38 13.38 30.88 24.07
C THR A 38 12.72 30.03 25.14
N ALA A 39 13.47 29.13 25.78
CA ALA A 39 12.99 28.30 26.87
C ALA A 39 12.52 29.13 28.07
N VAL A 40 13.30 30.14 28.48
CA VAL A 40 12.90 31.05 29.56
C VAL A 40 11.68 31.88 29.15
N THR A 41 11.60 32.34 27.90
CA THR A 41 10.40 33.07 27.43
C THR A 41 9.17 32.18 27.44
N HIS A 42 9.30 30.92 27.02
CA HIS A 42 8.23 29.93 27.04
C HIS A 42 7.78 29.63 28.48
N GLU A 43 8.72 29.32 29.38
CA GLU A 43 8.44 29.05 30.79
C GLU A 43 7.78 30.24 31.50
N LEU A 44 8.28 31.46 31.26
CA LEU A 44 7.67 32.68 31.84
C LEU A 44 6.28 32.96 31.25
N SER A 45 6.03 32.56 29.99
CA SER A 45 4.70 32.69 29.37
C SER A 45 3.72 31.66 29.92
N ASP A 46 4.19 30.48 30.29
CA ASP A 46 3.39 29.41 30.91
C ASP A 46 3.15 29.67 32.42
N GLU A 47 4.15 30.15 33.18
CA GLU A 47 3.99 30.43 34.61
C GLU A 47 3.10 31.64 34.88
N ASN A 48 3.12 32.64 33.97
CA ASN A 48 2.20 33.76 34.00
C ASN A 48 0.85 33.42 33.31
N GLY A 49 0.70 32.17 32.86
CA GLY A 49 -0.44 31.61 32.13
C GLY A 49 -1.31 30.66 32.95
N GLY A 50 -1.42 30.90 34.28
CA GLY A 50 -2.41 30.22 35.12
C GLY A 50 -3.88 30.52 34.79
N ASP A 51 -4.12 31.38 33.80
CA ASP A 51 -5.37 31.51 33.07
C ASP A 51 -5.02 31.59 31.58
N ALA A 52 -5.76 30.85 30.76
CA ALA A 52 -5.64 30.82 29.31
C ALA A 52 -5.99 32.21 28.73
N GLY A 53 -5.05 33.15 28.86
CA GLY A 53 -5.13 34.49 28.32
C GLY A 53 -4.91 34.47 26.81
N GLU A 54 -5.98 34.20 26.09
CA GLU A 54 -6.22 34.71 24.74
C GLU A 54 -5.09 34.40 23.73
N VAL A 55 -4.90 33.11 23.42
CA VAL A 55 -4.87 32.79 21.99
C VAL A 55 -6.21 33.28 21.49
N SER A 56 -6.22 34.49 20.90
CA SER A 56 -7.40 35.16 20.33
C SER A 56 -8.36 34.08 19.87
N SER A 57 -9.60 34.02 20.37
CA SER A 57 -10.48 32.86 20.12
C SER A 57 -10.49 32.48 18.62
N ARG A 58 -10.35 33.50 17.76
CA ARG A 58 -10.12 33.38 16.31
C ARG A 58 -8.96 32.50 15.87
N THR A 59 -7.81 32.49 16.54
CA THR A 59 -6.64 31.65 16.19
C THR A 59 -6.81 30.22 16.70
N ALA A 60 -7.40 30.01 17.88
CA ALA A 60 -7.72 28.67 18.36
C ALA A 60 -8.84 28.04 17.51
N GLU A 61 -9.90 28.80 17.22
CA GLU A 61 -11.00 28.43 16.32
C GLU A 61 -10.48 28.17 14.89
N ALA A 62 -9.61 29.03 14.34
CA ALA A 62 -9.02 28.83 13.01
C ALA A 62 -8.09 27.60 12.95
N ASN A 63 -7.40 27.27 14.05
CA ASN A 63 -6.53 26.08 14.10
C ASN A 63 -7.35 24.79 14.23
N THR A 64 -8.46 24.81 14.98
CA THR A 64 -9.44 23.71 14.99
C THR A 64 -10.12 23.55 13.62
N GLU A 65 -10.49 24.64 12.95
CA GLU A 65 -11.14 24.58 11.63
C GLU A 65 -10.16 24.08 10.54
N ALA A 66 -8.87 24.39 10.68
CA ALA A 66 -7.82 23.85 9.82
C ALA A 66 -7.60 22.34 10.08
N LEU A 67 -7.60 21.92 11.35
CA LEU A 67 -7.50 20.50 11.72
C LEU A 67 -8.74 19.69 11.29
N ASP A 68 -9.94 20.25 11.38
CA ASP A 68 -11.16 19.61 10.88
C ASP A 68 -11.11 19.45 9.36
N LYS A 69 -10.66 20.48 8.62
CA LYS A 69 -10.46 20.37 7.17
C LYS A 69 -9.41 19.32 6.80
N VAL A 70 -8.33 19.21 7.56
CA VAL A 70 -7.30 18.17 7.33
C VAL A 70 -7.89 16.78 7.59
N THR A 71 -8.62 16.61 8.68
CA THR A 71 -9.31 15.35 9.00
C THR A 71 -10.31 14.96 7.90
N ASP A 72 -11.14 15.90 7.44
CA ASP A 72 -12.09 15.69 6.34
C ASP A 72 -11.38 15.31 5.03
N THR A 73 -10.24 15.94 4.72
CA THR A 73 -9.44 15.57 3.55
C THR A 73 -8.84 14.18 3.68
N LEU A 74 -8.39 13.79 4.87
CA LEU A 74 -7.89 12.44 5.13
C LEU A 74 -9.00 11.39 5.01
N THR A 75 -10.18 11.63 5.58
CA THR A 75 -11.34 10.73 5.44
C THR A 75 -11.80 10.59 3.98
N ARG A 76 -11.74 11.67 3.20
CA ARG A 76 -12.02 11.62 1.75
C ARG A 76 -10.96 10.86 0.97
N LEU A 77 -9.69 10.99 1.35
CA LEU A 77 -8.59 10.22 0.74
C LEU A 77 -8.72 8.73 1.07
N GLU A 78 -8.99 8.36 2.32
CA GLU A 78 -9.26 6.98 2.72
C GLU A 78 -10.43 6.38 1.95
N SER A 79 -11.53 7.14 1.83
CA SER A 79 -12.70 6.70 1.04
C SER A 79 -12.35 6.52 -0.45
N SER A 80 -11.50 7.37 -1.00
CA SER A 80 -11.05 7.29 -2.39
C SER A 80 -10.11 6.10 -2.61
N ILE A 81 -9.22 5.81 -1.65
CA ILE A 81 -8.32 4.66 -1.67
C ILE A 81 -9.14 3.37 -1.58
N ASN A 82 -10.10 3.28 -0.65
CA ASN A 82 -10.98 2.12 -0.53
C ASN A 82 -11.76 1.86 -1.83
N ASN A 83 -12.26 2.92 -2.48
CA ASN A 83 -12.96 2.80 -3.77
C ASN A 83 -12.01 2.34 -4.91
N LEU A 84 -10.75 2.81 -4.90
CA LEU A 84 -9.74 2.34 -5.85
C LEU A 84 -9.41 0.87 -5.65
N ASP A 85 -9.26 0.40 -4.41
CA ASP A 85 -9.01 -1.02 -4.11
C ASP A 85 -10.19 -1.90 -4.56
N GLU A 86 -11.44 -1.47 -4.31
CA GLU A 86 -12.63 -2.19 -4.80
C GLU A 86 -12.67 -2.27 -6.34
N ARG A 87 -12.30 -1.19 -7.01
CA ARG A 87 -12.25 -1.13 -8.48
C ARG A 87 -11.11 -1.98 -9.04
N ILE A 88 -9.93 -1.97 -8.42
CA ILE A 88 -8.78 -2.80 -8.79
C ILE A 88 -9.14 -4.27 -8.61
N GLY A 89 -9.69 -4.67 -7.46
CA GLY A 89 -10.10 -6.06 -7.23
C GLY A 89 -11.19 -6.54 -8.21
N SER A 90 -12.10 -5.65 -8.60
CA SER A 90 -13.12 -5.94 -9.62
C SER A 90 -12.51 -6.10 -11.02
N LEU A 91 -11.58 -5.22 -11.40
CA LEU A 91 -10.85 -5.30 -12.67
C LEU A 91 -9.96 -6.54 -12.74
N GLU A 92 -9.21 -6.85 -11.67
CA GLU A 92 -8.39 -8.05 -11.60
C GLU A 92 -9.23 -9.32 -11.77
N LYS A 93 -10.43 -9.35 -11.16
CA LYS A 93 -11.37 -10.46 -11.30
C LYS A 93 -11.92 -10.56 -12.72
N GLU A 94 -12.24 -9.44 -13.36
CA GLU A 94 -12.73 -9.40 -14.74
C GLU A 94 -11.65 -9.79 -15.75
N VAL A 95 -10.43 -9.27 -15.60
CA VAL A 95 -9.27 -9.64 -16.42
C VAL A 95 -8.95 -11.11 -16.26
N ASN A 96 -8.86 -11.62 -15.03
CA ASN A 96 -8.64 -13.05 -14.79
C ASN A 96 -9.77 -13.93 -15.37
N ALA A 97 -11.02 -13.49 -15.33
CA ALA A 97 -12.14 -14.22 -15.92
C ALA A 97 -12.08 -14.21 -17.46
N SER A 98 -11.70 -13.08 -18.05
CA SER A 98 -11.51 -12.91 -19.49
C SER A 98 -10.34 -13.74 -20.00
N GLU A 99 -9.19 -13.71 -19.32
CA GLU A 99 -8.01 -14.52 -19.66
C GLU A 99 -8.29 -16.02 -19.55
N LYS A 100 -8.97 -16.46 -18.48
CA LYS A 100 -9.40 -17.86 -18.34
C LYS A 100 -10.37 -18.28 -19.44
N THR A 101 -11.25 -17.38 -19.87
CA THR A 101 -12.20 -17.64 -20.96
C THR A 101 -11.50 -17.70 -22.31
N ASN A 102 -10.51 -16.82 -22.55
CA ASN A 102 -9.67 -16.87 -23.74
C ASN A 102 -8.87 -18.17 -23.80
N LEU A 103 -8.20 -18.54 -22.72
CA LEU A 103 -7.46 -19.80 -22.62
C LEU A 103 -8.36 -21.01 -22.90
N LYS A 104 -9.57 -21.03 -22.32
CA LYS A 104 -10.56 -22.09 -22.58
C LYS A 104 -10.91 -22.19 -24.07
N ASN A 105 -11.13 -21.05 -24.74
CA ASN A 105 -11.48 -21.01 -26.15
C ASN A 105 -10.30 -21.43 -27.06
N GLU A 106 -9.07 -21.02 -26.72
CA GLU A 106 -7.85 -21.41 -27.43
C GLU A 106 -7.58 -22.91 -27.32
N ILE A 107 -7.63 -23.44 -26.09
CA ILE A 107 -7.50 -24.89 -25.83
C ILE A 107 -8.57 -25.65 -26.61
N PHE A 108 -9.83 -25.21 -26.53
CA PHE A 108 -10.90 -25.86 -27.25
C PHE A 108 -10.55 -25.90 -28.74
N LYS A 109 -10.28 -24.77 -29.40
CA LYS A 109 -9.95 -24.67 -30.85
C LYS A 109 -8.85 -25.64 -31.33
N VAL A 110 -7.85 -25.91 -30.49
CA VAL A 110 -6.72 -26.78 -30.85
C VAL A 110 -7.03 -28.26 -30.63
N LEU A 111 -7.95 -28.59 -29.71
CA LEU A 111 -8.31 -29.98 -29.47
C LEU A 111 -8.93 -30.63 -30.73
N PRO A 112 -8.49 -31.84 -31.11
CA PRO A 112 -9.01 -32.55 -32.26
C PRO A 112 -10.44 -33.05 -32.00
N HIS A 113 -11.26 -33.05 -33.05
CA HIS A 113 -12.61 -33.64 -33.06
C HIS A 113 -12.56 -35.18 -33.17
N SER A 114 -11.47 -35.71 -33.72
CA SER A 114 -11.24 -37.15 -33.90
C SER A 114 -9.79 -37.48 -33.51
N GLY A 115 -9.61 -38.44 -32.59
CA GLY A 115 -8.31 -38.79 -32.01
C GLY A 115 -8.06 -38.11 -30.66
N SER A 116 -6.83 -38.18 -30.16
CA SER A 116 -6.42 -37.60 -28.88
C SER A 116 -5.09 -36.86 -29.02
N ILE A 117 -4.95 -35.72 -28.34
CA ILE A 117 -3.72 -34.92 -28.28
C ILE A 117 -3.26 -34.82 -26.83
N SER A 118 -1.95 -34.76 -26.61
CA SER A 118 -1.41 -34.61 -25.25
C SER A 118 -1.59 -33.18 -24.72
N SER A 119 -1.65 -33.04 -23.39
CA SER A 119 -1.65 -31.71 -22.74
C SER A 119 -0.41 -30.89 -23.06
N VAL A 120 0.75 -31.55 -23.22
CA VAL A 120 2.03 -30.93 -23.59
C VAL A 120 1.94 -30.33 -25.00
N GLU A 121 1.49 -31.11 -25.99
CA GLU A 121 1.35 -30.63 -27.37
C GLU A 121 0.33 -29.49 -27.48
N VAL A 122 -0.75 -29.52 -26.70
CA VAL A 122 -1.71 -28.42 -26.66
C VAL A 122 -1.04 -27.16 -26.10
N ALA A 123 -0.28 -27.27 -25.02
CA ALA A 123 0.41 -26.15 -24.39
C ALA A 123 1.46 -25.52 -25.31
N GLU A 124 2.26 -26.34 -26.01
CA GLU A 124 3.22 -25.87 -27.02
C GLU A 124 2.51 -25.14 -28.17
N ARG A 125 1.38 -25.68 -28.65
CA ARG A 125 0.67 -25.14 -29.81
C ARG A 125 -0.03 -23.82 -29.55
N ILE A 126 -0.44 -23.57 -28.31
CA ILE A 126 -1.01 -22.27 -27.90
C ILE A 126 0.02 -21.37 -27.21
N ASN A 127 1.27 -21.82 -27.06
CA ASN A 127 2.35 -21.12 -26.37
C ASN A 127 1.96 -20.67 -24.95
N ARG A 128 1.42 -21.60 -24.14
CA ARG A 128 1.00 -21.36 -22.75
C ARG A 128 1.66 -22.35 -21.79
N ASP A 129 1.57 -22.05 -20.50
CA ASP A 129 2.08 -22.94 -19.46
C ASP A 129 1.31 -24.26 -19.42
N GLU A 130 2.04 -25.37 -19.35
CA GLU A 130 1.47 -26.70 -19.35
C GLU A 130 0.54 -26.94 -18.17
N LYS A 131 0.88 -26.43 -16.97
CA LYS A 131 0.06 -26.64 -15.77
C LYS A 131 -1.27 -25.89 -15.88
N GLU A 132 -1.28 -24.69 -16.46
CA GLU A 132 -2.51 -23.94 -16.71
C GLU A 132 -3.42 -24.67 -17.71
N VAL A 133 -2.83 -25.26 -18.75
CA VAL A 133 -3.53 -26.05 -19.76
C VAL A 133 -4.09 -27.33 -19.15
N ILE A 134 -3.31 -28.09 -18.38
CA ILE A 134 -3.76 -29.29 -17.67
C ILE A 134 -4.92 -28.98 -16.73
N ASN A 135 -4.82 -27.90 -15.95
CA ASN A 135 -5.86 -27.50 -15.00
C ASN A 135 -7.16 -27.12 -15.73
N THR A 136 -7.04 -26.39 -16.85
CA THR A 136 -8.19 -25.98 -17.66
C THR A 136 -8.83 -27.18 -18.37
N LEU A 137 -8.04 -28.07 -18.96
CA LEU A 137 -8.50 -29.32 -19.57
C LEU A 137 -9.17 -30.25 -18.56
N SER A 138 -8.59 -30.39 -17.36
CA SER A 138 -9.18 -31.14 -16.25
C SER A 138 -10.54 -30.59 -15.85
N LYS A 139 -10.65 -29.25 -15.70
CA LYS A 139 -11.92 -28.59 -15.42
C LYS A 139 -12.94 -28.78 -16.55
N LEU A 140 -12.50 -28.72 -17.81
CA LEU A 140 -13.37 -28.94 -18.96
C LEU A 140 -13.92 -30.37 -19.01
N ALA A 141 -13.10 -31.35 -18.62
CA ALA A 141 -13.51 -32.74 -18.52
C ALA A 141 -14.50 -32.93 -17.36
N ASP A 142 -14.13 -32.48 -16.17
CA ASP A 142 -14.85 -32.82 -14.94
C ASP A 142 -16.14 -31.99 -14.76
N LYS A 143 -16.18 -30.73 -15.22
CA LYS A 143 -17.33 -29.83 -15.00
C LYS A 143 -18.26 -29.70 -16.19
N THR A 144 -17.71 -29.63 -17.40
CA THR A 144 -18.50 -29.33 -18.60
C THR A 144 -18.74 -30.55 -19.47
N GLY A 145 -17.97 -31.63 -19.30
CA GLY A 145 -18.05 -32.83 -20.14
C GLY A 145 -17.70 -32.60 -21.62
N MET A 146 -17.18 -31.41 -21.97
CA MET A 146 -16.87 -31.02 -23.35
C MET A 146 -15.59 -31.69 -23.89
N VAL A 147 -14.78 -32.24 -22.99
CA VAL A 147 -13.54 -32.96 -23.33
C VAL A 147 -13.47 -34.23 -22.50
N GLU A 148 -12.92 -35.29 -23.07
CA GLU A 148 -12.75 -36.58 -22.40
C GLU A 148 -11.26 -36.89 -22.27
N ARG A 149 -10.87 -37.39 -21.09
CA ARG A 149 -9.52 -37.87 -20.84
C ARG A 149 -9.37 -39.25 -21.47
N VAL A 150 -8.44 -39.37 -22.42
CA VAL A 150 -8.19 -40.61 -23.14
C VAL A 150 -6.98 -41.29 -22.51
N GLY A 151 -7.24 -42.18 -21.56
CA GLY A 151 -6.21 -42.97 -20.86
C GLY A 151 -5.63 -42.28 -19.64
N SER A 152 -5.20 -43.09 -18.67
CA SER A 152 -4.49 -42.64 -17.48
C SER A 152 -3.01 -42.41 -17.81
N PRO A 153 -2.38 -41.35 -17.27
CA PRO A 153 -0.94 -41.14 -17.46
C PRO A 153 -0.18 -42.35 -16.93
N ILE A 154 0.58 -43.01 -17.81
CA ILE A 154 1.46 -44.12 -17.42
C ILE A 154 2.77 -43.49 -16.93
N ASN A 155 3.10 -43.64 -15.65
CA ASN A 155 4.35 -43.15 -15.02
C ASN A 155 4.67 -41.67 -15.31
N ASP A 156 3.86 -40.74 -14.78
CA ASP A 156 4.08 -39.28 -14.89
C ASP A 156 4.09 -38.75 -16.35
N GLY A 157 3.61 -39.57 -17.29
CA GLY A 157 3.48 -39.21 -18.69
C GLY A 157 2.35 -38.21 -18.97
N PRO A 158 2.34 -37.60 -20.16
CA PRO A 158 1.36 -36.60 -20.51
C PRO A 158 -0.06 -37.19 -20.55
N THR A 159 -1.04 -36.43 -20.07
CA THR A 159 -2.45 -36.82 -20.15
C THR A 159 -3.01 -36.45 -21.51
N TYR A 160 -3.73 -37.37 -22.15
CA TYR A 160 -4.31 -37.16 -23.46
C TYR A 160 -5.77 -36.74 -23.34
N TYR A 161 -6.19 -35.81 -24.20
CA TYR A 161 -7.54 -35.26 -24.22
C TYR A 161 -8.10 -35.29 -25.63
N LYS A 162 -9.41 -35.50 -25.74
CA LYS A 162 -10.20 -35.35 -26.97
C LYS A 162 -11.44 -34.52 -26.71
N ARG A 163 -12.03 -33.93 -27.76
CA ARG A 163 -13.36 -33.31 -27.65
C ARG A 163 -14.44 -34.39 -27.57
N VAL A 164 -15.49 -34.10 -26.81
CA VAL A 164 -16.73 -34.88 -26.77
C VAL A 164 -17.73 -34.15 -27.67
N GLU A 165 -18.35 -34.86 -28.61
CA GLU A 165 -19.47 -34.35 -29.41
C GLU A 165 -20.75 -34.21 -28.57
#